data_AF-A0A958D1R2-F1
#
_entry.id   AF-A0A958D1R2-F1
#
_cell.length_a   1.000
_cell.length_b   1.000
_cell.length_c   1.000
_cell.angle_alpha   90.00
_cell.angle_beta   90.00
_cell.angle_gamma   90.00
#
_symmetry.space_group_name_H-M   'P 1'
#
loop_
_entity.id
_entity.type
_entity.pdbx_description
1 polymer ?
#
loop_
_entity_poly.entity_id
_entity_poly.type
_entity_poly.pdbx_seq_one_letter_code
_entity_poly.pdbx_strand_id
1 'polypeptide(L)'
;NQIGGASAGDANTLAYNNGAGVMILSGTGNRMQRNSIHDNGGLGIDLDGDGVTPNDPQDPDTGANLLQNFPALTGATVAGGVSVAGSINSTPNTELIIAVYGNSTCDASGYGEGASYIGAIDLTTAANGNATFSTTFPAAADGFWLTASTTDPAGNTSEFGPCRALSCYLDFNSNGRVDTQDIMQVAARWNNPGAYNAIYDIAPPFGSPIDTLDINAVAREWGAICP
;
A
#
# COMPACT_ATOMS: atom_id res chain seq x y z
N ASN A 1 5.17 21.55 -12.24
CA ASN A 1 4.86 20.73 -13.44
C ASN A 1 3.81 19.67 -13.09
N GLN A 2 3.20 19.00 -14.07
CA GLN A 2 2.30 17.86 -13.80
C GLN A 2 2.67 16.67 -14.68
N ILE A 3 2.79 15.49 -14.07
CA ILE A 3 2.94 14.20 -14.74
C ILE A 3 1.75 13.34 -14.31
N GLY A 4 0.93 12.93 -15.26
CA GLY A 4 -0.32 12.23 -14.99
C GLY A 4 -1.50 13.18 -14.78
N GLY A 5 -2.56 12.71 -14.15
CA GLY A 5 -3.76 13.53 -13.94
C GLY A 5 -4.84 12.87 -13.08
N ALA A 6 -5.98 13.55 -13.00
CA ALA A 6 -7.10 13.15 -12.15
C ALA A 6 -7.97 12.05 -12.75
N SER A 7 -7.80 11.72 -14.05
CA SER A 7 -8.50 10.64 -14.72
C SER A 7 -7.55 9.50 -15.03
N ALA A 8 -8.08 8.27 -15.12
CA ALA A 8 -7.27 7.12 -15.52
C ALA A 8 -6.64 7.29 -16.93
N GLY A 9 -7.30 8.03 -17.82
CA GLY A 9 -6.77 8.33 -19.16
C GLY A 9 -5.60 9.32 -19.19
N ASP A 10 -5.32 10.00 -18.07
CA ASP A 10 -4.18 10.92 -17.96
C ASP A 10 -2.90 10.20 -17.50
N ALA A 11 -3.02 8.95 -17.07
CA ALA A 11 -1.92 8.15 -16.52
C ALA A 11 -0.84 7.89 -17.56
N ASN A 12 0.41 8.09 -17.17
CA ASN A 12 1.58 7.67 -17.95
C ASN A 12 2.13 6.36 -17.41
N THR A 13 2.79 5.58 -18.25
CA THR A 13 3.60 4.43 -17.84
C THR A 13 5.09 4.81 -17.90
N LEU A 14 5.78 4.71 -16.77
CA LEU A 14 7.22 4.97 -16.64
C LEU A 14 7.90 3.72 -16.11
N ALA A 15 8.47 2.94 -17.00
CA ALA A 15 8.98 1.62 -16.67
C ALA A 15 10.23 1.22 -17.44
N TYR A 16 10.96 0.24 -16.90
CA TYR A 16 12.15 -0.36 -17.51
C TYR A 16 13.31 0.63 -17.73
N ASN A 17 13.38 1.68 -16.92
CA ASN A 17 14.51 2.58 -16.91
C ASN A 17 15.68 1.96 -16.11
N ASN A 18 16.92 2.31 -16.46
CA ASN A 18 18.08 1.88 -15.69
C ASN A 18 18.25 2.65 -14.36
N GLY A 19 17.64 3.83 -14.24
CA GLY A 19 17.62 4.64 -13.03
C GLY A 19 16.18 4.82 -12.53
N ALA A 20 15.90 5.93 -11.85
CA ALA A 20 14.56 6.22 -11.35
C ALA A 20 13.52 6.39 -12.48
N GLY A 21 12.26 6.05 -12.21
CA GLY A 21 11.15 6.28 -13.13
C GLY A 21 10.89 7.76 -13.39
N VAL A 22 10.90 8.57 -12.32
CA VAL A 22 10.88 10.03 -12.36
C VAL A 22 11.97 10.55 -11.43
N MET A 23 12.87 11.39 -11.94
CA MET A 23 13.88 12.08 -11.15
C MET A 23 13.62 13.58 -11.18
N ILE A 24 13.53 14.22 -10.02
CA ILE A 24 13.29 15.66 -9.90
C ILE A 24 14.50 16.29 -9.24
N LEU A 25 15.32 17.00 -10.03
CA LEU A 25 16.58 17.58 -9.54
C LEU A 25 16.44 18.99 -8.96
N SER A 26 15.29 19.65 -9.19
CA SER A 26 15.04 21.01 -8.67
C SER A 26 13.59 21.45 -8.90
N GLY A 27 13.22 22.52 -8.19
CA GLY A 27 11.92 23.19 -8.33
C GLY A 27 10.81 22.55 -7.50
N THR A 28 9.75 23.32 -7.26
CA THR A 28 8.61 22.91 -6.44
C THR A 28 7.33 22.86 -7.27
N GLY A 29 6.28 22.26 -6.71
CA GLY A 29 4.98 22.10 -7.36
C GLY A 29 5.01 21.14 -8.55
N ASN A 30 5.88 20.12 -8.50
CA ASN A 30 5.87 19.03 -9.48
C ASN A 30 4.95 17.93 -8.97
N ARG A 31 3.77 17.85 -9.59
CA ARG A 31 2.70 16.95 -9.17
C ARG A 31 2.73 15.67 -9.98
N MET A 32 2.85 14.53 -9.31
CA MET A 32 2.79 13.20 -9.91
C MET A 32 1.51 12.52 -9.48
N GLN A 33 0.64 12.15 -10.44
CA GLN A 33 -0.66 11.58 -10.12
C GLN A 33 -1.03 10.41 -11.01
N ARG A 34 -1.36 9.29 -10.38
CA ARG A 34 -1.97 8.11 -11.04
C ARG A 34 -1.15 7.57 -12.20
N ASN A 35 0.14 7.85 -12.25
CA ASN A 35 1.04 7.20 -13.19
C ASN A 35 1.26 5.75 -12.75
N SER A 36 1.55 4.89 -13.71
CA SER A 36 2.04 3.54 -13.48
C SER A 36 3.57 3.59 -13.56
N ILE A 37 4.23 3.51 -12.41
CA ILE A 37 5.69 3.62 -12.30
C ILE A 37 6.21 2.31 -11.72
N HIS A 38 6.93 1.53 -12.52
CA HIS A 38 7.32 0.16 -12.14
C HIS A 38 8.48 -0.39 -12.98
N ASP A 39 9.09 -1.48 -12.53
CA ASP A 39 10.22 -2.15 -13.16
C ASP A 39 11.39 -1.21 -13.52
N ASN A 40 11.64 -0.16 -12.72
CA ASN A 40 12.80 0.69 -12.89
C ASN A 40 13.99 0.16 -12.06
N GLY A 41 15.21 0.44 -12.52
CA GLY A 41 16.45 0.01 -11.85
C GLY A 41 16.79 0.83 -10.62
N GLY A 42 16.17 2.00 -10.45
CA GLY A 42 16.18 2.83 -9.24
C GLY A 42 14.76 3.07 -8.74
N LEU A 43 14.59 4.09 -7.88
CA LEU A 43 13.28 4.40 -7.28
C LEU A 43 12.22 4.77 -8.33
N GLY A 44 10.94 4.57 -7.99
CA GLY A 44 9.86 5.04 -8.86
C GLY A 44 9.86 6.57 -9.01
N ILE A 45 10.01 7.28 -7.90
CA ILE A 45 10.18 8.73 -7.83
C ILE A 45 11.39 8.98 -6.93
N ASP A 46 12.33 9.81 -7.39
CA ASP A 46 13.57 10.17 -6.71
C ASP A 46 13.67 11.71 -6.68
N LEU A 47 13.65 12.29 -5.48
CA LEU A 47 13.82 13.72 -5.28
C LEU A 47 15.32 14.00 -5.08
N ASP A 48 15.83 15.02 -5.77
CA ASP A 48 17.25 15.39 -5.84
C ASP A 48 18.20 14.32 -6.46
N GLY A 49 17.72 13.11 -6.75
CA GLY A 49 18.48 12.09 -7.48
C GLY A 49 19.53 11.39 -6.61
N ASP A 50 19.34 11.38 -5.29
CA ASP A 50 20.29 10.87 -4.31
C ASP A 50 19.81 9.60 -3.59
N GLY A 51 18.66 9.05 -4.01
CA GLY A 51 18.06 7.85 -3.45
C GLY A 51 16.86 8.21 -2.58
N VAL A 52 16.63 7.43 -1.52
CA VAL A 52 15.46 7.65 -0.67
C VAL A 52 15.69 8.87 0.20
N THR A 53 14.79 9.84 0.11
CA THR A 53 14.76 11.02 0.97
C THR A 53 14.09 10.69 2.32
N PRO A 54 14.80 10.71 3.47
CA PRO A 54 14.20 10.32 4.73
C PRO A 54 13.21 11.38 5.26
N ASN A 55 12.05 10.93 5.76
CA ASN A 55 11.13 11.84 6.42
C ASN A 55 11.73 12.54 7.65
N ASP A 56 11.40 13.82 7.85
CA ASP A 56 11.81 14.60 9.02
C ASP A 56 10.61 15.28 9.74
N PRO A 57 10.78 15.79 10.98
CA PRO A 57 9.68 16.39 11.73
C PRO A 57 9.18 17.71 11.13
N GLN A 58 7.90 17.71 10.73
CA GLN A 58 7.11 18.85 10.25
C GLN A 58 7.49 19.36 8.87
N ASP A 59 8.36 18.65 8.15
CA ASP A 59 8.70 18.90 6.75
C ASP A 59 9.07 20.37 6.45
N PRO A 60 10.16 20.89 7.05
CA PRO A 60 10.67 22.24 6.82
C PRO A 60 11.61 22.31 5.60
N ASP A 61 11.75 21.21 4.85
CA ASP A 61 12.76 21.04 3.84
C ASP A 61 12.60 21.98 2.64
N THR A 62 13.69 22.11 1.90
CA THR A 62 13.78 22.89 0.67
C THR A 62 14.43 22.05 -0.40
N GLY A 63 14.12 22.27 -1.68
CA GLY A 63 14.70 21.51 -2.77
C GLY A 63 13.64 21.04 -3.76
N ALA A 64 13.92 19.97 -4.48
CA ALA A 64 12.95 19.32 -5.36
C ALA A 64 11.70 18.95 -4.57
N ASN A 65 10.55 19.51 -4.97
CA ASN A 65 9.27 19.31 -4.29
C ASN A 65 9.30 19.51 -2.77
N LEU A 66 10.18 20.39 -2.28
CA LEU A 66 10.40 20.61 -0.85
C LEU A 66 10.74 19.32 -0.09
N LEU A 67 11.24 18.28 -0.78
CA LEU A 67 11.53 16.96 -0.21
C LEU A 67 10.34 16.36 0.56
N GLN A 68 9.12 16.67 0.11
CA GLN A 68 7.87 16.33 0.78
C GLN A 68 7.87 14.91 1.37
N ASN A 69 7.53 14.82 2.65
CA ASN A 69 7.47 13.54 3.35
C ASN A 69 6.46 12.56 2.74
N PHE A 70 6.82 11.28 2.69
CA PHE A 70 5.92 10.22 2.23
C PHE A 70 5.17 9.54 3.40
N PRO A 71 4.03 8.90 3.13
CA PRO A 71 3.29 8.15 4.15
C PRO A 71 3.96 6.80 4.41
N ALA A 72 3.91 6.35 5.66
CA ALA A 72 4.25 4.99 6.03
C ALA A 72 2.97 4.17 6.24
N LEU A 73 2.79 3.11 5.44
CA LEU A 73 1.69 2.17 5.61
C LEU A 73 1.96 1.27 6.82
N THR A 74 1.02 1.25 7.76
CA THR A 74 1.08 0.46 9.00
C THR A 74 0.24 -0.81 8.93
N GLY A 75 -0.70 -0.91 7.99
CA GLY A 75 -1.47 -2.12 7.74
C GLY A 75 -2.03 -2.12 6.32
N ALA A 76 -2.10 -3.30 5.71
CA ALA A 76 -2.75 -3.50 4.43
C ALA A 76 -3.38 -4.89 4.46
N THR A 77 -4.68 -5.01 4.19
CA THR A 77 -5.38 -6.30 4.16
C THR A 77 -6.36 -6.36 3.00
N VAL A 78 -6.67 -7.58 2.54
CA VAL A 78 -7.66 -7.82 1.49
C VAL A 78 -8.81 -8.65 2.01
N ALA A 79 -10.02 -8.07 2.01
CA ALA A 79 -11.28 -8.73 2.40
C ALA A 79 -12.47 -8.12 1.66
N GLY A 80 -12.65 -8.47 0.38
CA GLY A 80 -13.68 -7.86 -0.49
C GLY A 80 -13.38 -6.41 -0.92
N GLY A 81 -12.15 -5.95 -0.63
CA GLY A 81 -11.58 -4.63 -0.91
C GLY A 81 -10.22 -4.51 -0.23
N VAL A 82 -9.46 -3.47 -0.54
CA VAL A 82 -8.13 -3.22 0.02
C VAL A 82 -8.26 -2.28 1.21
N SER A 83 -8.11 -2.81 2.42
CA SER A 83 -8.07 -2.00 3.64
C SER A 83 -6.65 -1.58 3.92
N VAL A 84 -6.42 -0.28 4.10
CA VAL A 84 -5.11 0.27 4.41
C VAL A 84 -5.17 1.14 5.65
N ALA A 85 -4.11 1.08 6.44
CA ALA A 85 -3.86 2.00 7.53
C ALA A 85 -2.44 2.55 7.40
N GLY A 86 -2.25 3.79 7.83
CA GLY A 86 -0.95 4.43 7.76
C GLY A 86 -0.89 5.73 8.55
N SER A 87 0.29 6.34 8.49
CA SER A 87 0.56 7.61 9.14
C SER A 87 1.57 8.43 8.35
N ILE A 88 1.53 9.74 8.55
CA ILE A 88 2.51 10.68 8.03
C ILE A 88 2.79 11.75 9.08
N ASN A 89 4.03 12.23 9.12
CA ASN A 89 4.38 13.51 9.71
C ASN A 89 4.81 14.43 8.57
N SER A 90 4.19 15.60 8.43
CA SER A 90 4.50 16.59 7.39
C SER A 90 4.11 17.98 7.90
N THR A 91 4.09 19.00 7.04
CA THR A 91 3.78 20.39 7.39
C THR A 91 2.50 20.49 8.23
N PRO A 92 2.51 21.14 9.41
CA PRO A 92 1.34 21.22 10.29
C PRO A 92 0.11 21.88 9.66
N ASN A 93 -1.08 21.41 10.03
CA ASN A 93 -2.38 21.94 9.57
C ASN A 93 -2.53 22.02 8.04
N THR A 94 -1.96 21.04 7.33
CA THR A 94 -1.93 20.99 5.87
C THR A 94 -2.78 19.84 5.37
N GLU A 95 -3.58 20.11 4.34
CA GLU A 95 -4.33 19.09 3.61
C GLU A 95 -3.40 18.38 2.63
N LEU A 96 -3.37 17.06 2.68
CA LEU A 96 -2.52 16.21 1.89
C LEU A 96 -3.38 15.19 1.15
N ILE A 97 -2.98 14.85 -0.06
CA ILE A 97 -3.56 13.74 -0.81
C ILE A 97 -2.61 12.56 -0.67
N ILE A 98 -3.08 11.49 -0.03
CA ILE A 98 -2.35 10.23 0.06
C ILE A 98 -2.83 9.32 -1.04
N ALA A 99 -1.97 9.03 -2.01
CA ALA A 99 -2.24 8.10 -3.10
C ALA A 99 -1.60 6.74 -2.80
N VAL A 100 -2.38 5.67 -2.92
CA VAL A 100 -1.95 4.30 -2.62
C VAL A 100 -1.83 3.51 -3.92
N TYR A 101 -0.75 2.76 -4.04
CA TYR A 101 -0.41 1.97 -5.22
C TYR A 101 -0.09 0.53 -4.84
N GLY A 102 -0.43 -0.41 -5.72
CA GLY A 102 -0.05 -1.81 -5.66
C GLY A 102 1.15 -2.11 -6.57
N ASN A 103 1.97 -3.08 -6.17
CA ASN A 103 3.15 -3.54 -6.86
C ASN A 103 3.26 -5.07 -6.79
N SER A 104 3.68 -5.69 -7.89
CA SER A 104 3.98 -7.13 -7.95
C SER A 104 5.15 -7.51 -7.05
N THR A 105 6.17 -6.66 -7.00
CA THR A 105 7.37 -6.80 -6.16
C THR A 105 7.65 -5.48 -5.46
N CYS A 106 8.16 -5.54 -4.24
CA CYS A 106 8.78 -4.38 -3.62
C CYS A 106 10.10 -4.06 -4.33
N ASP A 107 10.40 -2.78 -4.53
CA ASP A 107 11.70 -2.35 -5.03
C ASP A 107 12.85 -2.82 -4.12
N ALA A 108 14.04 -3.00 -4.68
CA ALA A 108 15.21 -3.47 -3.93
C ALA A 108 15.63 -2.51 -2.80
N SER A 109 15.27 -1.23 -2.88
CA SER A 109 15.47 -0.24 -1.81
C SER A 109 14.55 -0.45 -0.60
N GLY A 110 13.44 -1.17 -0.77
CA GLY A 110 12.36 -1.25 0.21
C GLY A 110 11.31 -0.13 0.09
N TYR A 111 11.45 0.77 -0.88
CA TYR A 111 10.60 1.95 -1.11
C TYR A 111 10.08 1.98 -2.53
N GLY A 112 8.78 2.17 -2.71
CA GLY A 112 8.21 2.14 -4.05
C GLY A 112 8.35 0.77 -4.74
N GLU A 113 8.00 0.64 -6.00
CA GLU A 113 7.50 1.70 -6.89
C GLU A 113 5.97 1.89 -6.74
N GLY A 114 5.25 2.25 -7.80
CA GLY A 114 3.80 2.42 -7.79
C GLY A 114 3.18 1.99 -9.13
N ALA A 115 3.04 0.68 -9.33
CA ALA A 115 2.60 0.11 -10.60
C ALA A 115 1.11 0.33 -10.87
N SER A 116 0.25 0.04 -9.91
CA SER A 116 -1.21 0.10 -10.06
C SER A 116 -1.83 1.04 -9.03
N TYR A 117 -2.43 2.13 -9.49
CA TYR A 117 -3.16 3.05 -8.59
C TYR A 117 -4.41 2.39 -8.00
N ILE A 118 -4.50 2.31 -6.67
CA ILE A 118 -5.63 1.71 -5.94
C ILE A 118 -6.66 2.76 -5.58
N GLY A 119 -6.20 3.92 -5.10
CA GLY A 119 -7.07 4.97 -4.60
C GLY A 119 -6.29 6.08 -3.92
N ALA A 120 -7.02 7.11 -3.49
CA ALA A 120 -6.46 8.19 -2.71
C ALA A 120 -7.42 8.63 -1.61
N ILE A 121 -6.86 9.26 -0.58
CA ILE A 121 -7.58 9.88 0.51
C ILE A 121 -7.05 11.28 0.75
N ASP A 122 -7.95 12.17 1.13
CA ASP A 122 -7.60 13.49 1.66
C ASP A 122 -7.36 13.35 3.17
N LEU A 123 -6.25 13.91 3.65
CA LEU A 123 -5.80 13.78 5.02
C LEU A 123 -5.25 15.13 5.51
N THR A 124 -5.67 15.59 6.68
CA THR A 124 -5.15 16.84 7.27
C THR A 124 -4.21 16.55 8.43
N THR A 125 -3.01 17.12 8.41
CA THR A 125 -2.06 17.05 9.54
C THR A 125 -2.53 17.90 10.71
N ALA A 126 -2.28 17.41 11.92
CA ALA A 126 -2.52 18.18 13.13
C ALA A 126 -1.44 19.27 13.33
N ALA A 127 -1.60 20.09 14.38
CA ALA A 127 -0.66 21.15 14.72
C ALA A 127 0.78 20.68 15.03
N ASN A 128 0.98 19.38 15.30
CA ASN A 128 2.30 18.77 15.47
C ASN A 128 2.83 18.11 14.18
N GLY A 129 2.14 18.27 13.05
CA GLY A 129 2.49 17.66 11.76
C GLY A 129 1.99 16.23 11.56
N ASN A 130 1.48 15.57 12.60
CA ASN A 130 1.05 14.17 12.49
C ASN A 130 -0.34 14.03 11.90
N ALA A 131 -0.52 13.00 11.07
CA ALA A 131 -1.82 12.48 10.67
C ALA A 131 -1.79 10.95 10.60
N THR A 132 -2.93 10.33 10.86
CA THR A 132 -3.15 8.89 10.69
C THR A 132 -4.40 8.66 9.86
N PHE A 133 -4.42 7.56 9.12
CA PHE A 133 -5.57 7.17 8.32
C PHE A 133 -5.84 5.68 8.39
N SER A 134 -7.10 5.32 8.19
CA SER A 134 -7.56 3.96 7.96
C SER A 134 -8.74 4.02 7.00
N THR A 135 -8.64 3.31 5.88
CA THR A 135 -9.66 3.33 4.82
C THR A 135 -9.72 2.00 4.10
N THR A 136 -10.84 1.73 3.44
CA THR A 136 -11.00 0.56 2.57
C THR A 136 -11.36 1.05 1.17
N PHE A 137 -10.54 0.69 0.19
CA PHE A 137 -10.82 0.93 -1.21
C PHE A 137 -11.63 -0.24 -1.79
N PRO A 138 -12.70 0.02 -2.56
CA PRO A 138 -13.47 -1.03 -3.23
C PRO A 138 -12.74 -1.63 -4.45
N ALA A 139 -11.45 -1.34 -4.62
CA ALA A 139 -10.61 -1.83 -5.71
C ALA A 139 -9.98 -3.20 -5.37
N ALA A 140 -9.63 -3.97 -6.40
CA ALA A 140 -8.71 -5.08 -6.25
C ALA A 140 -7.28 -4.54 -6.14
N ALA A 141 -6.48 -5.08 -5.22
CA ALA A 141 -5.04 -4.85 -5.25
C ALA A 141 -4.45 -5.67 -6.41
N ASP A 142 -3.75 -5.01 -7.32
CA ASP A 142 -2.83 -5.70 -8.23
C ASP A 142 -1.47 -5.80 -7.52
N GLY A 143 -1.00 -7.04 -7.32
CA GLY A 143 0.28 -7.33 -6.66
C GLY A 143 0.19 -7.55 -5.15
N PHE A 144 1.36 -7.83 -4.55
CA PHE A 144 1.49 -8.27 -3.15
C PHE A 144 1.99 -7.16 -2.21
N TRP A 145 2.37 -6.01 -2.76
CA TRP A 145 3.00 -4.93 -2.02
C TRP A 145 2.28 -3.62 -2.27
N LEU A 146 1.93 -2.91 -1.21
CA LEU A 146 1.45 -1.55 -1.29
C LEU A 146 2.54 -0.54 -0.98
N THR A 147 2.47 0.58 -1.65
CA THR A 147 3.24 1.79 -1.35
C THR A 147 2.28 2.97 -1.37
N ALA A 148 2.72 4.10 -0.84
CA ALA A 148 1.95 5.32 -0.88
C ALA A 148 2.86 6.51 -1.17
N SER A 149 2.29 7.53 -1.80
CA SER A 149 2.92 8.85 -1.92
C SER A 149 1.97 9.92 -1.42
N THR A 150 2.53 11.07 -1.05
CA THR A 150 1.82 12.25 -0.59
C THR A 150 1.87 13.30 -1.69
N THR A 151 0.82 14.10 -1.83
CA THR A 151 0.87 15.37 -2.57
C THR A 151 0.27 16.49 -1.74
N ASP A 152 1.01 17.58 -1.57
CA ASP A 152 0.55 18.76 -0.83
C ASP A 152 -0.35 19.69 -1.70
N PRO A 153 -0.94 20.76 -1.12
CA PRO A 153 -1.81 21.68 -1.87
C PRO A 153 -1.07 22.48 -2.95
N ALA A 154 0.24 22.69 -2.80
CA ALA A 154 1.07 23.35 -3.80
C ALA A 154 1.45 22.42 -4.97
N GLY A 155 1.12 21.13 -4.86
CA GLY A 155 1.40 20.12 -5.86
C GLY A 155 2.79 19.50 -5.74
N ASN A 156 3.46 19.61 -4.59
CA ASN A 156 4.68 18.86 -4.31
C ASN A 156 4.30 17.40 -4.02
N THR A 157 4.75 16.48 -4.86
CA THR A 157 4.58 15.04 -4.62
C THR A 157 5.86 14.43 -4.05
N SER A 158 5.71 13.62 -3.00
CA SER A 158 6.79 12.87 -2.37
C SER A 158 7.30 11.73 -3.26
N GLU A 159 8.42 11.13 -2.86
CA GLU A 159 8.77 9.78 -3.30
C GLU A 159 7.71 8.76 -2.85
N PHE A 160 7.84 7.50 -3.30
CA PHE A 160 7.03 6.42 -2.74
C PHE A 160 7.60 6.01 -1.38
N GLY A 161 6.72 5.85 -0.40
CA GLY A 161 7.08 5.36 0.92
C GLY A 161 7.44 3.86 0.95
N PRO A 162 7.78 3.34 2.14
CA PRO A 162 8.15 1.95 2.33
C PRO A 162 7.07 0.99 1.84
N CYS A 163 7.50 -0.12 1.23
CA CYS A 163 6.60 -1.20 0.87
C CYS A 163 5.92 -1.82 2.10
N ARG A 164 4.64 -2.11 1.97
CA ARG A 164 3.86 -2.89 2.94
C ARG A 164 3.24 -4.07 2.22
N ALA A 165 3.61 -5.28 2.62
CA ALA A 165 2.88 -6.47 2.23
C ALA A 165 1.42 -6.31 2.64
N LEU A 166 0.51 -6.73 1.77
CA LEU A 166 -0.89 -6.87 2.16
C LEU A 166 -0.99 -8.02 3.20
N SER A 167 -2.20 -8.36 3.62
CA SER A 167 -2.45 -9.64 4.30
C SER A 167 -3.85 -10.11 3.92
N CYS A 168 -4.00 -11.37 3.51
CA CYS A 168 -5.32 -11.97 3.26
C CYS A 168 -5.88 -12.61 4.54
N TYR A 169 -7.20 -12.81 4.60
CA TYR A 169 -7.88 -13.42 5.76
C TYR A 169 -7.71 -14.95 5.86
N LEU A 170 -7.13 -15.60 4.85
CA LEU A 170 -7.04 -17.06 4.71
C LEU A 170 -5.64 -17.63 4.97
N ASP A 171 -4.66 -16.76 5.14
CA ASP A 171 -3.34 -17.09 5.69
C ASP A 171 -3.44 -17.02 7.23
N PHE A 172 -4.05 -18.07 7.80
CA PHE A 172 -4.35 -18.17 9.22
C PHE A 172 -3.10 -18.22 10.09
N ASN A 173 -2.00 -18.74 9.56
CA ASN A 173 -0.70 -18.78 10.21
C ASN A 173 0.17 -17.54 9.90
N SER A 174 -0.28 -16.68 8.96
CA SER A 174 0.31 -15.40 8.59
C SER A 174 1.75 -15.50 8.06
N ASN A 175 2.09 -16.57 7.35
CA ASN A 175 3.43 -16.77 6.79
C ASN A 175 3.62 -16.19 5.37
N GLY A 176 2.65 -15.41 4.90
CA GLY A 176 2.59 -14.84 3.56
C GLY A 176 2.17 -15.85 2.50
N ARG A 177 1.81 -17.08 2.92
CA ARG A 177 1.35 -18.15 2.04
C ARG A 177 0.29 -18.98 2.71
N VAL A 178 -0.75 -19.30 1.97
CA VAL A 178 -1.67 -20.34 2.41
C VAL A 178 -1.00 -21.70 2.20
N ASP A 179 -0.84 -22.50 3.25
CA ASP A 179 -0.20 -23.80 3.21
C ASP A 179 -0.87 -24.85 4.13
N THR A 180 -0.16 -25.95 4.41
CA THR A 180 -0.69 -27.07 5.21
C THR A 180 -1.12 -26.64 6.59
N GLN A 181 -0.43 -25.66 7.14
CA GLN A 181 -0.66 -25.20 8.48
C GLN A 181 -1.96 -24.40 8.55
N ASP A 182 -2.34 -23.67 7.49
CA ASP A 182 -3.63 -22.95 7.44
C ASP A 182 -4.82 -23.91 7.35
N ILE A 183 -4.71 -24.93 6.49
CA ILE A 183 -5.72 -25.99 6.40
C ILE A 183 -5.85 -26.70 7.75
N MET A 184 -4.72 -27.07 8.37
CA MET A 184 -4.71 -27.78 9.65
C MET A 184 -5.30 -26.92 10.76
N GLN A 185 -5.18 -25.60 10.72
CA GLN A 185 -5.79 -24.72 11.71
C GLN A 185 -7.30 -24.68 11.62
N VAL A 186 -7.86 -24.57 10.42
CA VAL A 186 -9.32 -24.69 10.23
C VAL A 186 -9.79 -26.09 10.63
N ALA A 187 -9.04 -27.13 10.24
CA ALA A 187 -9.39 -28.52 10.58
C ALA A 187 -9.31 -28.86 12.07
N ALA A 188 -8.34 -28.32 12.80
CA ALA A 188 -8.17 -28.57 14.23
C ALA A 188 -9.32 -27.98 15.06
N ARG A 189 -9.93 -26.87 14.60
CA ARG A 189 -11.07 -26.24 15.26
C ARG A 189 -12.36 -27.05 15.15
N TRP A 190 -12.53 -27.80 14.06
CA TRP A 190 -13.64 -28.75 13.91
C TRP A 190 -13.67 -29.75 15.07
N ASN A 191 -12.50 -30.28 15.48
CA ASN A 191 -12.43 -31.28 16.56
C ASN A 191 -12.62 -30.71 17.98
N ASN A 192 -12.93 -29.42 18.11
CA ASN A 192 -13.25 -28.78 19.39
C ASN A 192 -14.51 -27.89 19.27
N PRO A 193 -15.70 -28.51 19.22
CA PRO A 193 -16.95 -27.84 18.86
C PRO A 193 -17.47 -26.78 19.86
N GLY A 194 -16.82 -26.61 21.02
CA GLY A 194 -17.16 -25.57 22.00
C GLY A 194 -16.50 -24.21 21.75
N ALA A 195 -15.66 -24.09 20.73
CA ALA A 195 -14.82 -22.92 20.48
C ALA A 195 -15.04 -22.34 19.08
N TYR A 196 -16.30 -22.11 18.70
CA TYR A 196 -16.64 -21.41 17.46
C TYR A 196 -15.95 -20.04 17.42
N ASN A 197 -15.30 -19.75 16.30
CA ASN A 197 -14.72 -18.45 16.04
C ASN A 197 -15.01 -18.08 14.58
N ALA A 198 -15.70 -16.95 14.41
CA ALA A 198 -16.18 -16.45 13.12
C ALA A 198 -15.06 -16.15 12.11
N ILE A 199 -13.80 -16.09 12.55
CA ILE A 199 -12.68 -15.90 11.62
C ILE A 199 -12.37 -17.16 10.80
N TYR A 200 -12.68 -18.35 11.31
CA TYR A 200 -12.44 -19.61 10.60
C TYR A 200 -13.68 -20.08 9.83
N ASP A 201 -14.85 -19.51 10.12
CA ASP A 201 -16.10 -19.71 9.39
C ASP A 201 -16.08 -18.76 8.18
N ILE A 202 -15.43 -19.25 7.13
CA ILE A 202 -15.07 -18.49 5.94
C ILE A 202 -15.88 -18.91 4.72
N ALA A 203 -16.66 -19.99 4.84
CA ALA A 203 -17.54 -20.50 3.80
C ALA A 203 -18.99 -20.53 4.30
N PRO A 204 -19.95 -20.05 3.49
CA PRO A 204 -21.34 -20.08 3.90
C PRO A 204 -21.85 -21.53 4.07
N PRO A 205 -22.76 -21.78 5.04
CA PRO A 205 -23.51 -20.77 5.81
C PRO A 205 -22.73 -20.17 7.00
N PHE A 206 -22.58 -18.84 7.00
CA PHE A 206 -21.88 -18.12 8.07
C PHE A 206 -22.67 -18.14 9.38
N GLY A 207 -21.95 -18.17 10.51
CA GLY A 207 -22.52 -18.38 11.83
C GLY A 207 -22.75 -19.85 12.17
N SER A 208 -22.14 -20.79 11.43
CA SER A 208 -22.29 -22.23 11.63
C SER A 208 -20.99 -22.86 12.17
N PRO A 209 -21.05 -24.03 12.84
CA PRO A 209 -19.83 -24.70 13.25
C PRO A 209 -18.92 -25.01 12.06
N ILE A 210 -17.61 -24.85 12.24
CA ILE A 210 -16.59 -25.15 11.23
C ILE A 210 -16.81 -26.53 10.62
N ASP A 211 -16.85 -26.58 9.30
CA ASP A 211 -17.13 -27.81 8.57
C ASP A 211 -16.13 -28.07 7.42
N THR A 212 -16.49 -28.98 6.52
CA THR A 212 -15.61 -29.35 5.41
C THR A 212 -15.51 -28.23 4.36
N LEU A 213 -16.53 -27.37 4.26
CA LEU A 213 -16.54 -26.24 3.34
C LEU A 213 -15.50 -25.21 3.73
N ASP A 214 -15.30 -24.97 5.04
CA ASP A 214 -14.27 -24.06 5.54
C ASP A 214 -12.85 -24.61 5.30
N ILE A 215 -12.62 -25.90 5.61
CA ILE A 215 -11.32 -26.54 5.33
C ILE A 215 -11.02 -26.46 3.84
N ASN A 216 -12.00 -26.82 3.00
CA ASN A 216 -11.86 -26.77 1.55
C ASN A 216 -11.68 -25.33 1.06
N ALA A 217 -12.22 -24.32 1.75
CA ALA A 217 -12.02 -22.93 1.39
C ALA A 217 -10.56 -22.49 1.58
N VAL A 218 -9.90 -22.87 2.68
CA VAL A 218 -8.45 -22.64 2.84
C VAL A 218 -7.64 -23.48 1.88
N ALA A 219 -8.02 -24.76 1.72
CA ALA A 219 -7.29 -25.69 0.86
C ALA A 219 -7.22 -25.25 -0.60
N ARG A 220 -8.29 -24.59 -1.08
CA ARG A 220 -8.35 -24.07 -2.45
C ARG A 220 -7.32 -22.98 -2.72
N GLU A 221 -6.89 -22.25 -1.70
CA GLU A 221 -5.90 -21.18 -1.81
C GLU A 221 -4.46 -21.70 -1.58
N TRP A 222 -4.23 -23.02 -1.52
CA TRP A 222 -2.91 -23.57 -1.23
C TRP A 222 -1.80 -23.07 -2.16
N GLY A 223 -0.68 -22.67 -1.56
CA GLY A 223 0.47 -22.09 -2.24
C GLY A 223 0.22 -20.67 -2.73
N ALA A 224 -0.99 -20.12 -2.55
CA ALA A 224 -1.25 -18.72 -2.81
C ALA A 224 -0.33 -17.91 -1.92
N ILE A 225 0.43 -17.01 -2.55
CA ILE A 225 1.05 -15.91 -1.83
C ILE A 225 -0.12 -15.01 -1.49
N CYS A 226 -0.51 -15.00 -0.22
CA CYS A 226 -1.44 -14.00 0.23
C CYS A 226 -0.66 -12.70 0.25
N PRO A 227 -1.18 -11.67 -0.46
CA PRO A 227 -0.49 -10.42 -0.51
C PRO A 227 -0.32 -9.97 0.93
#